data_AF-A0A0R2KUZ7-F1
#
_entry.id   AF-A0A0R2KUZ7-F1
#
_cell.length_a   1.000
_cell.length_b   1.000
_cell.length_c   1.000
_cell.angle_alpha   90.00
_cell.angle_beta   90.00
_cell.angle_gamma   90.00
#
_symmetry.space_group_name_H-M   'P 1'
#
loop_
_entity.id
_entity.type
_entity.pdbx_description
1 polymer ?
#
loop_
_entity_poly.entity_id
_entity_poly.type
_entity_poly.pdbx_seq_one_letter_code
_entity_poly.pdbx_strand_id
1 'polypeptide(L)'
;MKKWIWGLLGLVIVVGGWLVYSNSTSSKTKNENVTTSQSQKSSSSKKKATTSSKKEASSSSRKIATMASSKKIDKSTDTTLNGTLEAGLKPIDFSETAVLIDNDKIVDSYTAGDANNDKKVKNTLTTTYEIDSLQKALTAGLVMNQINAGKLQFTDKLSKYIKDFPGGDQITIRQLLDMTSGLSMGDVTYKEANLSNSQLLKVVRKNVKFDANKIGTWNYQPVNFVILSEVIERVSGRSYEQLFNNTYVQNWV
;
A
#
# COMPACT_ATOMS: atom_id res chain seq x y z
N MET A 1 -17.67 -40.27 -13.79
CA MET A 1 -18.06 -39.39 -12.67
C MET A 1 -16.81 -38.76 -12.06
N LYS A 2 -16.48 -37.52 -12.44
CA LYS A 2 -15.33 -36.77 -11.90
C LYS A 2 -15.87 -35.59 -11.08
N LYS A 3 -15.55 -35.59 -9.78
CA LYS A 3 -15.88 -34.54 -8.82
C LYS A 3 -14.93 -33.36 -9.01
N TRP A 4 -15.45 -32.15 -9.10
CA TRP A 4 -14.67 -30.91 -9.07
C TRP A 4 -14.83 -30.27 -7.69
N ILE A 5 -13.70 -30.08 -7.02
CA ILE A 5 -13.57 -29.40 -5.72
C ILE A 5 -13.35 -27.92 -6.02
N TRP A 6 -14.24 -27.07 -5.56
CA TRP A 6 -13.99 -25.62 -5.52
C TRP A 6 -13.06 -25.32 -4.35
N GLY A 7 -11.87 -24.83 -4.66
CA GLY A 7 -10.98 -24.22 -3.69
C GLY A 7 -11.55 -22.85 -3.29
N LEU A 8 -11.87 -22.71 -2.01
CA LEU A 8 -12.12 -21.42 -1.35
C LEU A 8 -10.84 -20.58 -1.44
N LEU A 9 -10.79 -19.64 -2.40
CA LEU A 9 -9.86 -18.52 -2.34
C LEU A 9 -10.38 -17.55 -1.28
N GLY A 10 -9.83 -17.66 -0.07
CA GLY A 10 -10.01 -16.68 0.99
C GLY A 10 -9.48 -15.33 0.52
N LEU A 11 -10.38 -14.47 0.08
CA LEU A 11 -10.11 -13.06 -0.16
C LEU A 11 -10.00 -12.38 1.22
N VAL A 12 -8.78 -12.21 1.71
CA VAL A 12 -8.52 -11.35 2.87
C VAL A 12 -8.55 -9.90 2.37
N ILE A 13 -9.75 -9.32 2.32
CA ILE A 13 -9.89 -7.86 2.28
C ILE A 13 -9.57 -7.38 3.69
N VAL A 14 -8.38 -6.82 3.89
CA VAL A 14 -8.09 -6.01 5.07
C VAL A 14 -8.84 -4.69 4.89
N VAL A 15 -10.11 -4.68 5.28
CA VAL A 15 -10.93 -3.48 5.39
C VAL A 15 -10.30 -2.58 6.45
N GLY A 16 -10.18 -1.29 6.10
CA GLY A 16 -10.26 -0.16 7.01
C GLY A 16 -9.43 -0.25 8.30
N GLY A 17 -8.34 0.52 8.33
CA GLY A 17 -7.84 1.01 9.60
C GLY A 17 -8.99 1.70 10.36
N TRP A 18 -9.37 1.11 11.49
CA TRP A 18 -10.07 1.72 12.62
C TRP A 18 -10.59 3.15 12.40
N LEU A 19 -11.75 3.26 11.76
CA LEU A 19 -12.66 4.40 11.90
C LEU A 19 -13.86 3.86 12.69
N VAL A 20 -13.68 3.70 14.00
CA VAL A 20 -14.77 3.35 14.91
C VAL A 20 -15.64 4.60 15.07
N TYR A 21 -16.73 4.65 14.32
CA TYR A 21 -17.92 5.39 14.70
C TYR A 21 -18.53 4.65 15.91
N SER A 22 -18.21 5.11 17.11
CA SER A 22 -18.75 4.57 18.35
C SER A 22 -20.24 4.93 18.42
N ASN A 23 -21.11 3.95 18.15
CA ASN A 23 -22.44 3.93 18.77
C ASN A 23 -22.57 2.67 19.63
N SER A 24 -22.81 2.91 20.92
CA SER A 24 -22.92 1.94 22.00
C SER A 24 -23.87 0.79 21.68
N THR A 25 -23.41 -0.45 21.90
CA THR A 25 -24.11 -1.46 22.72
C THR A 25 -23.15 -2.56 23.13
N SER A 26 -23.04 -2.76 24.45
CA SER A 26 -22.24 -3.79 25.11
C SER A 26 -22.77 -5.20 24.87
N SER A 27 -21.88 -6.18 24.65
CA SER A 27 -22.03 -7.52 25.22
C SER A 27 -20.68 -8.24 25.35
N LYS A 28 -20.43 -8.73 26.57
CA LYS A 28 -19.24 -9.44 27.07
C LYS A 28 -19.18 -10.89 26.58
N THR A 29 -17.97 -11.40 26.33
CA THR A 29 -17.49 -12.77 26.67
C THR A 29 -15.97 -12.85 26.41
N LYS A 30 -15.12 -12.81 27.44
CA LYS A 30 -14.48 -13.91 28.21
C LYS A 30 -13.42 -14.74 27.45
N ASN A 31 -12.19 -14.59 27.97
CA ASN A 31 -10.90 -15.26 27.73
C ASN A 31 -10.93 -16.77 27.43
N GLU A 32 -9.89 -17.24 26.73
CA GLU A 32 -9.03 -18.32 27.25
C GLU A 32 -7.61 -18.29 26.66
N ASN A 33 -6.64 -18.53 27.56
CA ASN A 33 -5.20 -18.60 27.33
C ASN A 33 -4.79 -19.98 26.84
N VAL A 34 -3.78 -20.06 25.97
CA VAL A 34 -2.90 -21.25 25.91
C VAL A 34 -1.44 -20.81 25.83
N THR A 35 -0.74 -21.04 26.95
CA THR A 35 0.71 -21.09 27.10
C THR A 35 1.20 -22.49 26.73
N THR A 36 2.34 -22.65 26.05
CA THR A 36 3.38 -23.67 26.35
C THR A 36 4.69 -23.39 25.58
N SER A 37 5.70 -22.94 26.35
CA SER A 37 7.10 -23.38 26.47
C SER A 37 8.00 -23.79 25.28
N GLN A 38 9.07 -22.98 25.13
CA GLN A 38 10.52 -23.31 25.13
C GLN A 38 11.07 -24.60 24.50
N SER A 39 12.11 -24.42 23.65
CA SER A 39 13.43 -25.07 23.85
C SER A 39 14.55 -24.30 23.13
N GLN A 40 15.67 -24.13 23.84
CA GLN A 40 16.94 -23.53 23.40
C GLN A 40 17.95 -24.60 22.95
N LYS A 41 18.87 -24.25 22.02
CA LYS A 41 20.35 -24.43 22.11
C LYS A 41 21.03 -24.02 20.79
N SER A 42 21.89 -22.99 20.80
CA SER A 42 23.39 -23.04 20.72
C SER A 42 23.94 -23.49 19.36
N SER A 43 24.98 -22.95 18.71
CA SER A 43 26.07 -22.02 19.04
C SER A 43 26.97 -21.83 17.79
N SER A 44 27.60 -20.65 17.65
CA SER A 44 28.93 -20.35 17.05
C SER A 44 29.45 -21.16 15.83
N SER A 45 29.97 -20.52 14.77
CA SER A 45 31.32 -19.94 14.79
C SER A 45 31.71 -19.26 13.48
N LYS A 46 32.60 -18.26 13.61
CA LYS A 46 33.25 -17.42 12.60
C LYS A 46 34.13 -18.21 11.61
N LYS A 47 34.24 -17.72 10.37
CA LYS A 47 35.55 -17.54 9.70
C LYS A 47 35.53 -16.36 8.72
N LYS A 48 36.64 -15.64 8.73
CA LYS A 48 36.98 -14.39 8.04
C LYS A 48 38.04 -14.72 6.99
N ALA A 49 37.93 -14.21 5.77
CA ALA A 49 39.08 -13.93 4.90
C ALA A 49 38.67 -12.97 3.75
N THR A 50 39.43 -11.89 3.66
CA THR A 50 39.61 -10.89 2.59
C THR A 50 40.04 -11.54 1.26
N THR A 51 39.83 -10.97 0.05
CA THR A 51 40.57 -9.82 -0.51
C THR A 51 40.01 -9.36 -1.88
N SER A 52 39.94 -8.03 -2.06
CA SER A 52 40.03 -7.14 -3.25
C SER A 52 40.09 -7.67 -4.71
N SER A 53 39.28 -7.05 -5.59
CA SER A 53 39.61 -6.55 -6.97
C SER A 53 38.34 -5.91 -7.59
N LYS A 54 38.12 -4.58 -7.63
CA LYS A 54 38.57 -3.52 -8.56
C LYS A 54 38.11 -3.65 -10.04
N LYS A 55 37.42 -2.58 -10.51
CA LYS A 55 36.99 -2.19 -11.89
C LYS A 55 35.91 -3.08 -12.53
N GLU A 56 34.85 -2.55 -13.14
CA GLU A 56 34.81 -1.50 -14.15
C GLU A 56 33.44 -0.83 -14.23
N ALA A 57 33.43 0.49 -14.40
CA ALA A 57 32.26 1.25 -14.79
C ALA A 57 31.98 1.02 -16.28
N SER A 58 30.78 0.56 -16.61
CA SER A 58 30.25 0.64 -17.97
C SER A 58 28.84 1.20 -17.93
N SER A 59 28.75 2.42 -18.44
CA SER A 59 27.53 3.08 -18.87
C SER A 59 26.69 2.15 -19.72
N SER A 60 25.47 1.87 -19.27
CA SER A 60 24.43 1.30 -20.12
C SER A 60 23.13 2.01 -19.77
N SER A 61 23.04 3.26 -20.25
CA SER A 61 21.81 4.01 -20.43
C SER A 61 20.88 3.23 -21.36
N ARG A 62 20.18 2.23 -20.80
CA ARG A 62 19.03 1.62 -21.46
C ARG A 62 17.87 2.62 -21.34
N LYS A 63 17.61 3.30 -22.45
CA LYS A 63 16.37 4.03 -22.73
C LYS A 63 15.21 3.17 -22.22
N ILE A 64 14.54 3.65 -21.18
CA ILE A 64 13.22 3.15 -20.79
C ILE A 64 12.33 3.54 -21.95
N ALA A 65 12.08 2.58 -22.83
CA ALA A 65 11.20 2.75 -23.97
C ALA A 65 9.80 3.04 -23.41
N THR A 66 9.31 4.21 -23.77
CA THR A 66 7.96 4.71 -23.55
C THR A 66 6.96 3.70 -24.12
N MET A 67 6.38 2.85 -23.26
CA MET A 67 5.15 2.13 -23.54
C MET A 67 4.06 2.71 -22.66
N ALA A 68 3.52 3.84 -23.09
CA ALA A 68 2.19 4.27 -22.70
C ALA A 68 1.46 4.67 -23.98
N SER A 69 0.90 3.66 -24.64
CA SER A 69 -0.12 3.87 -25.66
C SER A 69 -1.44 3.91 -24.92
N SER A 70 -2.04 5.10 -24.80
CA SER A 70 -3.38 5.32 -24.27
C SER A 70 -4.41 4.78 -25.27
N LYS A 71 -4.51 3.45 -25.35
CA LYS A 71 -5.54 2.81 -26.16
C LYS A 71 -6.87 3.01 -25.44
N LYS A 72 -7.77 3.82 -26.04
CA LYS A 72 -9.19 3.90 -25.67
C LYS A 72 -9.70 2.49 -25.37
N ILE A 73 -10.36 2.31 -24.22
CA ILE A 73 -10.98 1.06 -23.81
C ILE A 73 -11.83 0.54 -24.98
N ASP A 74 -11.33 -0.51 -25.61
CA ASP A 74 -12.00 -1.19 -26.72
C ASP A 74 -13.18 -1.95 -26.14
N LYS A 75 -14.40 -1.49 -26.44
CA LYS A 75 -15.65 -2.12 -25.97
C LYS A 75 -16.01 -3.39 -26.75
N SER A 76 -15.09 -4.00 -27.50
CA SER A 76 -15.34 -5.28 -28.18
C SER A 76 -15.40 -6.41 -27.13
N THR A 77 -16.60 -6.72 -26.66
CA THR A 77 -16.87 -7.80 -25.71
C THR A 77 -16.59 -9.16 -26.32
N ASP A 78 -15.63 -9.90 -25.75
CA ASP A 78 -15.73 -11.35 -25.76
C ASP A 78 -17.01 -11.72 -25.00
N THR A 79 -18.01 -12.22 -25.70
CA THR A 79 -19.37 -12.42 -25.18
C THR A 79 -19.47 -13.55 -24.15
N THR A 80 -18.40 -14.33 -23.96
CA THR A 80 -18.43 -15.57 -23.16
C THR A 80 -18.54 -15.31 -21.65
N LEU A 81 -18.10 -14.13 -21.18
CA LEU A 81 -18.09 -13.76 -19.76
C LEU A 81 -19.13 -12.70 -19.38
N ASN A 82 -19.88 -12.17 -20.34
CA ASN A 82 -20.88 -11.13 -20.12
C ASN A 82 -21.95 -11.59 -19.12
N GLY A 83 -22.19 -10.79 -18.07
CA GLY A 83 -23.17 -11.08 -17.02
C GLY A 83 -22.66 -11.96 -15.87
N THR A 84 -21.40 -12.38 -15.89
CA THR A 84 -20.77 -13.13 -14.79
C THR A 84 -20.74 -12.31 -13.51
N LEU A 85 -20.36 -11.04 -13.61
CA LEU A 85 -20.29 -10.11 -12.49
C LEU A 85 -21.68 -9.82 -11.92
N GLU A 86 -22.68 -9.56 -12.78
CA GLU A 86 -24.07 -9.36 -12.29
C GLU A 86 -24.57 -10.62 -11.56
N ALA A 87 -24.42 -11.79 -12.17
CA ALA A 87 -24.89 -13.05 -11.58
C ALA A 87 -24.25 -13.33 -10.21
N GLY A 88 -22.97 -12.98 -10.03
CA GLY A 88 -22.25 -13.19 -8.77
C GLY A 88 -22.49 -12.10 -7.71
N LEU A 89 -22.66 -10.84 -8.12
CA LEU A 89 -22.67 -9.69 -7.21
C LEU A 89 -24.08 -9.24 -6.83
N LYS A 90 -25.07 -9.44 -7.70
CA LYS A 90 -26.47 -9.09 -7.39
C LYS A 90 -27.03 -9.80 -6.16
N PRO A 91 -26.75 -11.09 -5.89
CA PRO A 91 -27.29 -11.78 -4.71
C PRO A 91 -26.75 -11.30 -3.36
N ILE A 92 -25.65 -10.51 -3.36
CA ILE A 92 -25.02 -9.99 -2.13
C ILE A 92 -25.28 -8.49 -1.93
N ASP A 93 -26.30 -7.94 -2.60
CA ASP A 93 -26.66 -6.52 -2.56
C ASP A 93 -25.47 -5.59 -2.83
N PHE A 94 -24.59 -5.99 -3.77
CA PHE A 94 -23.43 -5.21 -4.16
C PHE A 94 -23.81 -3.79 -4.57
N SER A 95 -23.06 -2.79 -4.10
CA SER A 95 -23.37 -1.37 -4.30
C SER A 95 -22.14 -0.55 -4.72
N GLU A 96 -21.40 -1.01 -5.71
CA GLU A 96 -20.23 -0.31 -6.26
C GLU A 96 -20.10 -0.55 -7.77
N THR A 97 -18.86 -0.61 -8.28
CA THR A 97 -18.52 -0.88 -9.67
C THR A 97 -17.50 -2.00 -9.74
N ALA A 98 -17.81 -3.05 -10.48
CA ALA A 98 -16.93 -4.16 -10.78
C ALA A 98 -16.63 -4.20 -12.28
N VAL A 99 -15.38 -4.48 -12.62
CA VAL A 99 -14.92 -4.59 -14.01
C VAL A 99 -14.05 -5.85 -14.10
N LEU A 100 -14.31 -6.68 -15.10
CA LEU A 100 -13.49 -7.84 -15.43
C LEU A 100 -12.69 -7.52 -16.69
N ILE A 101 -11.36 -7.64 -16.58
CA ILE A 101 -10.43 -7.38 -17.67
C ILE A 101 -9.73 -8.69 -18.01
N ASP A 102 -9.78 -9.07 -19.29
CA ASP A 102 -9.00 -10.18 -19.84
C ASP A 102 -8.33 -9.74 -21.14
N ASN A 103 -7.05 -10.09 -21.32
CA ASN A 103 -6.24 -9.70 -22.47
C ASN A 103 -6.36 -8.22 -22.85
N ASP A 104 -6.23 -7.33 -21.84
CA ASP A 104 -6.35 -5.87 -21.95
C ASP A 104 -7.71 -5.35 -22.46
N LYS A 105 -8.76 -6.19 -22.42
CA LYS A 105 -10.13 -5.83 -22.79
C LYS A 105 -11.07 -5.97 -21.61
N ILE A 106 -12.01 -5.04 -21.49
CA ILE A 106 -13.14 -5.22 -20.58
C ILE A 106 -14.04 -6.29 -21.20
N VAL A 107 -14.15 -7.43 -20.51
CA VAL A 107 -14.97 -8.57 -20.95
C VAL A 107 -16.29 -8.66 -20.19
N ASP A 108 -16.38 -8.02 -19.01
CA ASP A 108 -17.63 -7.85 -18.28
C ASP A 108 -17.54 -6.61 -17.36
N SER A 109 -18.68 -6.02 -17.03
CA SER A 109 -18.75 -4.94 -16.05
C SER A 109 -20.12 -4.88 -15.38
N TYR A 110 -20.15 -4.61 -14.08
CA TYR A 110 -21.38 -4.49 -13.31
C TYR A 110 -21.32 -3.28 -12.39
N THR A 111 -22.34 -2.44 -12.42
CA THR A 111 -22.50 -1.27 -11.54
C THR A 111 -23.82 -1.38 -10.82
N ALA A 112 -23.83 -1.16 -9.51
CA ALA A 112 -25.03 -1.22 -8.70
C ALA A 112 -25.00 -0.19 -7.57
N GLY A 113 -26.18 0.17 -7.07
CA GLY A 113 -26.32 1.12 -5.97
C GLY A 113 -25.99 2.57 -6.30
N ASP A 114 -25.82 3.37 -5.25
CA ASP A 114 -25.62 4.82 -5.33
C ASP A 114 -24.19 5.18 -4.92
N ALA A 115 -23.46 5.90 -5.78
CA ALA A 115 -22.19 6.57 -5.47
C ALA A 115 -22.36 7.63 -4.38
N ASN A 116 -23.55 8.24 -4.32
CA ASN A 116 -23.95 9.13 -3.25
C ASN A 116 -25.39 8.80 -2.84
N ASN A 117 -25.54 8.14 -1.70
CA ASN A 117 -26.84 7.65 -1.21
C ASN A 117 -27.81 8.80 -0.85
N ASP A 118 -27.30 9.93 -0.33
CA ASP A 118 -28.13 11.07 0.07
C ASP A 118 -28.71 11.79 -1.16
N LYS A 119 -27.88 11.96 -2.19
CA LYS A 119 -28.24 12.62 -3.45
C LYS A 119 -28.79 11.65 -4.50
N LYS A 120 -28.86 10.35 -4.19
CA LYS A 120 -29.28 9.29 -5.11
C LYS A 120 -28.51 9.28 -6.44
N VAL A 121 -27.22 9.61 -6.40
CA VAL A 121 -26.34 9.56 -7.58
C VAL A 121 -25.95 8.11 -7.78
N LYS A 122 -26.29 7.53 -8.93
CA LYS A 122 -25.98 6.12 -9.25
C LYS A 122 -24.50 5.89 -9.46
N ASN A 123 -24.03 4.69 -9.10
CA ASN A 123 -22.73 4.22 -9.54
C ASN A 123 -22.69 4.08 -11.07
N THR A 124 -21.53 4.40 -11.64
CA THR A 124 -21.24 4.31 -13.08
C THR A 124 -19.84 3.74 -13.26
N LEU A 125 -19.50 3.29 -14.48
CA LEU A 125 -18.14 2.86 -14.81
C LEU A 125 -17.08 3.97 -14.62
N THR A 126 -17.51 5.22 -14.49
CA THR A 126 -16.66 6.40 -14.27
C THR A 126 -16.70 6.91 -12.83
N THR A 127 -17.43 6.23 -11.93
CA THR A 127 -17.43 6.60 -10.50
C THR A 127 -16.03 6.42 -9.94
N THR A 128 -15.53 7.44 -9.23
CA THR A 128 -14.26 7.39 -8.51
C THR A 128 -14.46 6.88 -7.09
N TYR A 129 -13.56 6.02 -6.63
CA TYR A 129 -13.57 5.47 -5.27
C TYR A 129 -12.23 5.77 -4.58
N GLU A 130 -12.27 5.90 -3.26
CA GLU A 130 -11.05 5.91 -2.46
C GLU A 130 -10.42 4.50 -2.52
N ILE A 131 -9.19 4.40 -3.02
CA ILE A 131 -8.50 3.11 -3.19
C ILE A 131 -7.77 2.64 -1.92
N ASP A 132 -7.81 3.46 -0.86
CA ASP A 132 -7.21 3.20 0.44
C ASP A 132 -5.79 2.62 0.36
N SER A 133 -5.61 1.43 0.91
CA SER A 133 -4.32 0.79 1.09
C SER A 133 -3.68 0.33 -0.22
N LEU A 134 -4.42 0.29 -1.33
CA LEU A 134 -3.84 0.06 -2.66
C LEU A 134 -2.84 1.16 -3.02
N GLN A 135 -3.06 2.39 -2.54
CA GLN A 135 -2.13 3.49 -2.76
C GLN A 135 -0.70 3.20 -2.25
N LYS A 136 -0.52 2.32 -1.26
CA LYS A 136 0.81 1.94 -0.74
C LYS A 136 1.68 1.28 -1.81
N ALA A 137 1.09 0.46 -2.68
CA ALA A 137 1.83 -0.16 -3.78
C ALA A 137 2.33 0.90 -4.78
N LEU A 138 1.51 1.93 -5.04
CA LEU A 138 1.88 3.06 -5.89
C LEU A 138 2.97 3.92 -5.21
N THR A 139 2.85 4.21 -3.91
CA THR A 139 3.91 4.88 -3.15
C THR A 139 5.21 4.08 -3.18
N ALA A 140 5.17 2.75 -3.03
CA ALA A 140 6.36 1.91 -3.13
C ALA A 140 7.01 2.03 -4.52
N GLY A 141 6.22 2.08 -5.60
CA GLY A 141 6.74 2.36 -6.94
C GLY A 141 7.44 3.71 -7.05
N LEU A 142 6.90 4.77 -6.44
CA LEU A 142 7.57 6.07 -6.38
C LEU A 142 8.89 6.02 -5.59
N VAL A 143 8.93 5.28 -4.48
CA VAL A 143 10.16 5.04 -3.71
C VAL A 143 11.20 4.31 -4.58
N MET A 144 10.79 3.27 -5.30
CA MET A 144 11.65 2.55 -6.24
C MET A 144 12.18 3.46 -7.35
N ASN A 145 11.38 4.39 -7.87
CA ASN A 145 11.85 5.38 -8.84
C ASN A 145 13.00 6.23 -8.27
N GLN A 146 12.91 6.65 -7.00
CA GLN A 146 14.00 7.40 -6.36
C GLN A 146 15.25 6.54 -6.10
N ILE A 147 15.06 5.24 -5.79
CA ILE A 147 16.17 4.29 -5.63
C ILE A 147 16.89 4.09 -6.97
N ASN A 148 16.15 3.84 -8.04
CA ASN A 148 16.70 3.65 -9.38
C ASN A 148 17.41 4.90 -9.91
N ALA A 149 16.94 6.09 -9.52
CA ALA A 149 17.60 7.37 -9.82
C ALA A 149 18.84 7.64 -8.96
N GLY A 150 19.22 6.73 -8.06
CA GLY A 150 20.37 6.90 -7.15
C GLY A 150 20.18 7.93 -6.05
N LYS A 151 18.95 8.45 -5.87
CA LYS A 151 18.62 9.48 -4.87
C LYS A 151 18.32 8.90 -3.48
N LEU A 152 18.05 7.60 -3.42
CA LEU A 152 17.63 6.87 -2.23
C LEU A 152 18.28 5.47 -2.25
N GLN A 153 18.56 4.90 -1.09
CA GLN A 153 18.98 3.51 -0.95
C GLN A 153 18.15 2.80 0.11
N PHE A 154 17.92 1.51 -0.07
CA PHE A 154 17.21 0.66 0.90
C PHE A 154 17.83 0.68 2.30
N THR A 155 19.16 0.76 2.36
CA THR A 155 19.95 0.73 3.58
C THR A 155 20.10 2.09 4.24
N ASP A 156 19.67 3.17 3.59
CA ASP A 156 19.75 4.50 4.17
C ASP A 156 18.92 4.57 5.45
N LYS A 157 19.48 5.23 6.46
CA LYS A 157 18.77 5.57 7.68
C LYS A 157 17.77 6.69 7.42
N LEU A 158 16.62 6.62 8.07
CA LEU A 158 15.58 7.65 7.96
C LEU A 158 16.10 9.04 8.36
N SER A 159 17.00 9.12 9.35
CA SER A 159 17.65 10.36 9.82
C SER A 159 18.51 11.07 8.76
N LYS A 160 18.86 10.39 7.67
CA LYS A 160 19.49 11.02 6.50
C LYS A 160 18.56 12.04 5.84
N TYR A 161 17.25 11.79 5.87
CA TYR A 161 16.22 12.58 5.17
C TYR A 161 15.36 13.40 6.13
N ILE A 162 15.06 12.83 7.30
CA ILE A 162 14.23 13.47 8.31
C ILE A 162 15.00 13.54 9.63
N LYS A 163 15.53 14.73 9.94
CA LYS A 163 16.23 14.98 11.20
C LYS A 163 15.28 14.85 12.41
N ASP A 164 15.84 14.39 13.52
CA ASP A 164 15.18 14.26 14.82
C ASP A 164 13.90 13.41 14.81
N PHE A 165 13.80 12.44 13.90
CA PHE A 165 12.68 11.50 13.87
C PHE A 165 12.84 10.40 14.92
N PRO A 166 11.80 10.00 15.68
CA PRO A 166 11.86 8.89 16.63
C PRO A 166 12.35 7.59 15.96
N GLY A 167 13.49 7.06 16.43
CA GLY A 167 14.11 5.87 15.85
C GLY A 167 14.78 6.09 14.49
N GLY A 168 14.92 7.34 14.03
CA GLY A 168 15.41 7.68 12.69
C GLY A 168 16.79 7.14 12.33
N ASP A 169 17.70 7.03 13.31
CA ASP A 169 19.04 6.45 13.13
C ASP A 169 19.05 4.92 13.10
N GLN A 170 17.95 4.29 13.50
CA GLN A 170 17.81 2.83 13.56
C GLN A 170 17.04 2.30 12.35
N ILE A 171 15.97 3.00 11.96
CA ILE A 171 15.06 2.62 10.88
C ILE A 171 15.70 2.86 9.51
N THR A 172 15.63 1.85 8.65
CA THR A 172 16.01 1.97 7.23
C THR A 172 14.81 2.21 6.32
N ILE A 173 15.06 2.72 5.11
CA ILE A 173 14.03 2.82 4.06
C ILE A 173 13.40 1.46 3.76
N ARG A 174 14.21 0.38 3.75
CA ARG A 174 13.72 -0.98 3.57
C ARG A 174 12.73 -1.38 4.66
N GLN A 175 13.01 -1.05 5.92
CA GLN A 175 12.13 -1.40 7.04
C GLN A 175 10.81 -0.64 7.01
N LEU A 176 10.78 0.58 6.47
CA LEU A 176 9.53 1.29 6.22
C LEU A 176 8.69 0.58 5.14
N LEU A 177 9.31 0.22 4.00
CA LEU A 177 8.62 -0.49 2.92
C LEU A 177 8.06 -1.85 3.37
N ASP A 178 8.84 -2.59 4.17
CA ASP A 178 8.48 -3.91 4.66
C ASP A 178 7.54 -3.88 5.87
N MET A 179 7.19 -2.69 6.40
CA MET A 179 6.44 -2.52 7.65
C MET A 179 7.08 -3.24 8.85
N THR A 180 8.40 -3.15 8.97
CA THR A 180 9.21 -3.75 10.06
C THR A 180 10.01 -2.70 10.85
N SER A 181 9.57 -1.45 10.80
CA SER A 181 10.28 -0.30 11.40
C SER A 181 10.17 -0.19 12.92
N GLY A 182 9.26 -0.94 13.55
CA GLY A 182 8.91 -0.73 14.96
C GLY A 182 8.11 0.56 15.22
N LEU A 183 7.67 1.25 14.17
CA LEU A 183 6.78 2.41 14.30
C LEU A 183 5.34 1.97 14.56
N SER A 184 4.62 2.77 15.34
CA SER A 184 3.16 2.70 15.45
C SER A 184 2.57 4.10 15.62
N MET A 185 1.28 4.22 15.34
CA MET A 185 0.55 5.44 15.70
C MET A 185 -0.02 5.32 17.11
N GLY A 186 0.12 6.39 17.90
CA GLY A 186 -0.72 6.59 19.07
C GLY A 186 -2.18 6.86 18.66
N ASP A 187 -3.06 7.00 19.66
CA ASP A 187 -4.45 7.34 19.43
C ASP A 187 -4.54 8.75 18.83
N VAL A 188 -4.85 8.82 17.54
CA VAL A 188 -5.05 10.07 16.82
C VAL A 188 -6.51 10.16 16.41
N THR A 189 -7.21 11.12 17.00
CA THR A 189 -8.50 11.57 16.47
C THR A 189 -8.23 12.63 15.42
N TYR A 190 -8.45 12.29 14.14
CA TYR A 190 -8.46 13.28 13.07
C TYR A 190 -9.74 14.11 13.21
N LYS A 191 -9.64 15.25 13.92
CA LYS A 191 -10.78 16.14 14.17
C LYS A 191 -11.21 16.94 12.94
N GLU A 192 -10.37 17.00 11.92
CA GLU A 192 -10.59 17.76 10.69
C GLU A 192 -10.63 16.80 9.51
N ALA A 193 -11.68 16.89 8.70
CA ALA A 193 -11.89 16.02 7.54
C ALA A 193 -10.95 16.32 6.36
N ASN A 194 -10.13 17.37 6.43
CA ASN A 194 -9.33 17.87 5.30
C ASN A 194 -7.98 18.44 5.74
N LEU A 195 -7.12 17.60 6.33
CA LEU A 195 -5.75 18.01 6.60
C LEU A 195 -4.95 18.07 5.29
N SER A 196 -4.26 19.17 5.03
CA SER A 196 -3.20 19.18 4.01
C SER A 196 -2.11 18.18 4.37
N ASN A 197 -1.33 17.71 3.38
CA ASN A 197 -0.21 16.80 3.61
C ASN A 197 0.74 17.31 4.72
N SER A 198 1.02 18.61 4.73
CA SER A 198 1.87 19.23 5.75
C SER A 198 1.28 19.14 7.16
N GLN A 199 -0.03 19.34 7.31
CA GLN A 199 -0.73 19.22 8.58
C GLN A 199 -0.81 17.77 9.03
N LEU A 200 -1.10 16.84 8.10
CA LEU A 200 -1.10 15.40 8.38
C LEU A 200 0.27 14.94 8.88
N LEU A 201 1.36 15.32 8.21
CA LEU A 201 2.72 14.99 8.63
C LEU A 201 3.04 15.55 10.02
N LYS A 202 2.57 16.76 10.34
CA LYS A 202 2.74 17.34 11.68
C LYS A 202 2.00 16.53 12.75
N VAL A 203 0.77 16.09 12.47
CA VAL A 203 -0.01 15.22 13.36
C VAL A 203 0.67 13.87 13.54
N VAL A 204 1.14 13.26 12.44
CA VAL A 204 1.85 11.98 12.46
C VAL A 204 3.13 12.09 13.30
N ARG A 205 3.99 13.07 13.02
CA ARG A 205 5.24 13.27 13.76
C ARG A 205 5.02 13.48 15.27
N LYS A 206 3.93 14.14 15.65
CA LYS A 206 3.59 14.37 17.06
C LYS A 206 3.17 13.07 17.78
N ASN A 207 2.53 12.14 17.08
CA ASN A 207 1.86 10.99 17.69
C ASN A 207 2.49 9.63 17.34
N VAL A 208 3.48 9.61 16.46
CA VAL A 208 4.21 8.39 16.13
C VAL A 208 5.01 7.93 17.35
N LYS A 209 4.90 6.64 17.64
CA LYS A 209 5.67 5.94 18.66
C LYS A 209 6.68 5.03 17.98
N PHE A 210 7.82 4.86 18.62
CA PHE A 210 8.88 3.99 18.15
C PHE A 210 9.24 3.00 19.26
N ASP A 211 9.31 1.72 18.91
CA ASP A 211 9.76 0.65 19.79
C ASP A 211 10.91 -0.11 19.12
N ALA A 212 12.13 0.10 19.63
CA ALA A 212 13.34 -0.52 19.10
C ALA A 212 13.27 -2.06 19.15
N ASN A 213 12.56 -2.65 20.11
CA ASN A 213 12.42 -4.10 20.23
C ASN A 213 11.54 -4.70 19.12
N LYS A 214 10.81 -3.86 18.39
CA LYS A 214 9.93 -4.28 17.28
C LYS A 214 10.58 -4.07 15.91
N ILE A 215 11.80 -3.52 15.83
CA ILE A 215 12.53 -3.46 14.58
C ILE A 215 12.75 -4.88 14.03
N GLY A 216 12.46 -5.08 12.74
CA GLY A 216 12.57 -6.37 12.06
C GLY A 216 11.33 -7.27 12.22
N THR A 217 10.41 -6.92 13.11
CA THR A 217 9.14 -7.64 13.27
C THR A 217 8.06 -6.99 12.41
N TRP A 218 7.39 -7.78 11.57
CA TRP A 218 6.33 -7.27 10.72
C TRP A 218 5.13 -6.79 11.54
N ASN A 219 4.65 -5.59 11.25
CA ASN A 219 3.47 -5.01 11.87
C ASN A 219 2.82 -4.03 10.89
N TYR A 220 1.60 -4.31 10.44
CA TYR A 220 0.92 -3.45 9.49
C TYR A 220 0.66 -2.05 10.06
N GLN A 221 1.36 -1.06 9.55
CA GLN A 221 1.39 0.29 10.13
C GLN A 221 1.42 1.33 9.00
N PRO A 222 0.26 1.93 8.64
CA PRO A 222 0.14 2.91 7.56
C PRO A 222 1.09 4.10 7.69
N VAL A 223 1.47 4.47 8.91
CA VAL A 223 2.45 5.53 9.18
C VAL A 223 3.76 5.32 8.43
N ASN A 224 4.20 4.07 8.20
CA ASN A 224 5.39 3.81 7.39
C ASN A 224 5.31 4.44 6.00
N PHE A 225 4.15 4.36 5.36
CA PHE A 225 3.94 4.89 4.01
C PHE A 225 3.70 6.41 4.00
N VAL A 226 3.17 6.96 5.09
CA VAL A 226 3.11 8.42 5.29
C VAL A 226 4.52 9.00 5.48
N ILE A 227 5.41 8.29 6.17
CA ILE A 227 6.81 8.73 6.29
C ILE A 227 7.56 8.56 4.96
N LEU A 228 7.31 7.46 4.23
CA LEU A 228 7.89 7.28 2.89
C LEU A 228 7.47 8.36 1.90
N SER A 229 6.22 8.85 1.95
CA SER A 229 5.80 9.96 1.09
C SER A 229 6.61 11.22 1.38
N GLU A 230 6.84 11.55 2.65
CA GLU A 230 7.69 12.68 3.02
C GLU A 230 9.15 12.49 2.57
N VAL A 231 9.71 11.27 2.69
CA VAL A 231 11.07 10.99 2.21
C VAL A 231 11.19 11.24 0.71
N ILE A 232 10.26 10.74 -0.10
CA ILE A 232 10.33 10.92 -1.56
C ILE A 232 10.09 12.38 -1.98
N GLU A 233 9.29 13.14 -1.25
CA GLU A 233 9.16 14.59 -1.45
C GLU A 233 10.50 15.29 -1.23
N ARG A 234 11.18 14.99 -0.11
CA ARG A 234 12.45 15.61 0.25
C ARG A 234 13.58 15.31 -0.74
N VAL A 235 13.73 14.06 -1.18
CA VAL A 235 14.82 13.69 -2.10
C VAL A 235 14.55 14.12 -3.55
N SER A 236 13.29 14.31 -3.92
CA SER A 236 12.92 14.72 -5.27
C SER A 236 12.79 16.23 -5.43
N GLY A 237 12.47 16.96 -4.35
CA GLY A 237 12.11 18.38 -4.39
C GLY A 237 10.72 18.65 -4.99
N ARG A 238 9.87 17.62 -5.15
CA ARG A 238 8.52 17.69 -5.72
C ARG A 238 7.50 17.21 -4.71
N SER A 239 6.26 17.69 -4.77
CA SER A 239 5.20 17.19 -3.89
C SER A 239 4.84 15.74 -4.24
N TYR A 240 4.29 15.00 -3.27
CA TYR A 240 3.81 13.64 -3.47
C TYR A 240 2.77 13.58 -4.59
N GLU A 241 1.86 14.56 -4.62
CA GLU A 241 0.86 14.70 -5.67
C GLU A 241 1.50 14.88 -7.05
N GLN A 242 2.53 15.72 -7.17
CA GLN A 242 3.27 15.87 -8.42
C GLN A 242 3.96 14.57 -8.82
N LEU A 243 4.58 13.85 -7.90
CA LEU A 243 5.23 12.56 -8.20
C LEU A 243 4.20 11.52 -8.65
N PHE A 244 3.07 11.44 -7.97
CA PHE A 244 1.99 10.51 -8.25
C PHE A 244 1.36 10.80 -9.60
N ASN A 245 0.94 12.04 -9.85
CA ASN A 245 0.31 12.45 -11.10
C ASN A 245 1.25 12.25 -12.29
N ASN A 246 2.52 12.65 -12.17
CA ASN A 246 3.49 12.47 -13.25
C ASN A 246 3.85 11.02 -13.51
N THR A 247 3.67 10.10 -12.56
CA THR A 247 4.03 8.69 -12.75
C THR A 247 2.83 7.89 -13.25
N TYR A 248 1.66 8.08 -12.64
CA TYR A 248 0.51 7.19 -12.79
C TYR A 248 -0.68 7.82 -13.52
N VAL A 249 -0.76 9.15 -13.62
CA VAL A 249 -1.95 9.83 -14.20
C VAL A 249 -1.64 10.45 -15.56
N GLN A 250 -0.66 11.35 -15.63
CA GLN A 250 -0.37 12.13 -16.84
C GLN A 250 0.33 11.34 -17.95
N ASN A 251 0.99 10.23 -17.62
CA ASN A 251 1.63 9.39 -18.64
C ASN A 251 0.63 8.60 -19.49
N TRP A 252 -0.68 8.75 -19.27
CA TRP A 252 -1.74 7.99 -19.94
C TRP A 252 -2.70 8.85 -20.77
N VAL A 253 -2.43 10.14 -20.95
CA VAL A 253 -3.17 11.05 -21.84
C VAL A 253 -2.35 11.33 -23.08
#